data_AF-A0A832SPD9-F1
#
_entry.id   AF-A0A832SPD9-F1
#
_cell.length_a   1.000
_cell.length_b   1.000
_cell.length_c   1.000
_cell.angle_alpha   90.00
_cell.angle_beta   90.00
_cell.angle_gamma   90.00
#
_symmetry.space_group_name_H-M   'P 1'
#
loop_
_entity.id
_entity.type
_entity.pdbx_description
1 polymer ?
#
loop_
_entity_poly.entity_id
_entity_poly.type
_entity_poly.pdbx_seq_one_letter_code
_entity_poly.pdbx_strand_id
1 'polypeptide(L)' 'MSKTGSVEERDLVNKLWAAGFAAMRAPASGGATKRPLPDVLGGNGKIYLAIEVKSTKQDHIYIDNEKITNLIEFSN' A
#
# COMPACT_ATOMS: atom_id res chain seq x y z
N MET A 1 4.95 14.24 -5.45
CA MET A 1 4.16 13.02 -5.73
C MET A 1 3.53 13.18 -7.09
N SER A 2 3.79 12.27 -8.04
CA SER A 2 3.07 12.28 -9.31
C SER A 2 1.56 12.14 -8.99
N LYS A 3 0.72 12.94 -9.65
CA LYS A 3 -0.74 12.95 -9.39
C LYS A 3 -1.38 11.58 -9.58
N THR A 4 -0.73 10.68 -10.32
CA THR A 4 -1.21 9.35 -10.65
C THR A 4 -1.30 8.46 -9.42
N GLY A 5 -0.20 8.03 -8.77
CA GLY A 5 -0.26 7.00 -7.71
C GLY A 5 -1.24 7.26 -6.55
N SER A 6 -1.52 8.53 -6.26
CA SER A 6 -2.52 8.94 -5.28
C SER A 6 -3.97 8.57 -5.67
N VAL A 7 -4.27 8.36 -6.95
CA VAL A 7 -5.56 7.95 -7.50
C VAL A 7 -5.72 6.44 -7.37
N GLU A 8 -4.74 5.64 -7.81
CA GLU A 8 -4.80 4.18 -7.72
C GLU A 8 -4.85 3.70 -6.26
N GLU A 9 -4.09 4.33 -5.35
CA GLU A 9 -4.19 4.03 -3.92
C GLU A 9 -5.61 4.31 -3.37
N ARG A 10 -6.25 5.42 -3.81
CA ARG A 10 -7.63 5.74 -3.39
C ARG A 10 -8.63 4.75 -3.96
N ASP A 11 -8.50 4.41 -5.24
CA ASP A 11 -9.35 3.42 -5.90
C ASP A 11 -9.27 2.06 -5.20
N LEU A 12 -8.05 1.61 -4.85
CA LEU A 12 -7.87 0.38 -4.09
C LEU A 12 -8.54 0.44 -2.70
N VAL A 13 -8.37 1.55 -1.96
CA VAL A 13 -9.03 1.72 -0.66
C VAL A 13 -10.56 1.64 -0.81
N ASN A 14 -11.14 2.30 -1.82
CA ASN A 14 -12.58 2.23 -2.06
C ASN A 14 -13.04 0.80 -2.38
N LYS A 15 -12.27 0.04 -3.17
CA LYS A 15 -12.54 -1.37 -3.47
C LYS A 15 -12.49 -2.24 -2.22
N LEU A 16 -11.52 -2.01 -1.33
CA LEU A 16 -11.43 -2.71 -0.05
C LEU A 16 -12.64 -2.42 0.84
N TRP A 17 -13.06 -1.16 0.93
CA TRP A 17 -14.30 -0.78 1.64
C TRP A 17 -15.54 -1.47 1.06
N ALA A 18 -15.68 -1.49 -0.27
CA ALA A 18 -16.76 -2.21 -0.94
C ALA A 18 -16.72 -3.73 -0.68
N ALA A 19 -15.53 -4.29 -0.46
CA ALA A 19 -15.32 -5.69 -0.11
C ALA A 19 -15.45 -6.01 1.39
N GLY A 20 -15.84 -5.03 2.22
CA GLY A 20 -16.07 -5.23 3.66
C GLY A 20 -14.81 -5.11 4.53
N PHE A 21 -13.74 -4.51 4.02
CA PHE A 21 -12.56 -4.15 4.81
C PHE A 21 -12.64 -2.68 5.24
N ALA A 22 -12.27 -2.38 6.47
CA ALA A 22 -11.85 -1.03 6.82
C ALA A 22 -10.43 -0.81 6.28
N ALA A 23 -10.25 0.18 5.40
CA ALA A 23 -8.96 0.42 4.76
C ALA A 23 -8.56 1.90 4.78
N MET A 24 -7.25 2.15 4.84
CA MET A 24 -6.66 3.48 4.79
C MET A 24 -5.35 3.49 4.01
N ARG A 25 -4.97 4.68 3.53
CA ARG A 25 -3.64 4.93 2.97
C ARG A 25 -2.67 5.29 4.08
N ALA A 26 -1.44 4.78 4.00
CA ALA A 26 -0.38 5.22 4.88
C ALA A 26 0.03 6.67 4.56
N PRO A 27 0.54 7.42 5.56
CA PRO A 27 1.11 8.73 5.30
C PRO A 27 2.31 8.62 4.36
N ALA A 28 2.51 9.64 3.52
CA ALA A 28 3.73 9.74 2.72
C ALA A 28 4.95 9.72 3.65
N SER A 29 6.04 9.07 3.24
CA SER A 29 7.27 8.81 4.01
C SER A 29 8.08 10.06 4.41
N GLY A 30 7.44 11.23 4.46
CA GLY A 30 8.04 12.51 4.81
C GLY A 30 8.44 12.58 6.28
N GLY A 31 9.72 12.31 6.54
CA GLY A 31 10.54 13.09 7.48
C GLY A 31 10.54 12.73 8.97
N ALA A 32 9.66 11.87 9.48
CA ALA A 32 9.55 11.67 10.94
C ALA A 32 9.87 10.26 11.47
N THR A 33 9.80 9.21 10.64
CA THR A 33 10.07 7.84 11.12
C THR A 33 10.83 7.01 10.09
N LYS A 34 11.86 6.27 10.54
CA LYS A 34 12.59 5.27 9.75
C LYS A 34 11.85 3.93 9.65
N ARG A 35 10.56 3.91 9.99
CA ARG A 35 9.79 2.66 10.09
C ARG A 35 9.32 2.25 8.70
N PRO A 36 9.36 0.96 8.35
CA PRO A 36 8.75 0.48 7.14
C PRO A 36 7.23 0.75 7.20
N LEU A 37 6.65 1.17 6.08
CA LEU A 37 5.22 1.45 5.95
C LEU A 37 4.74 0.91 4.60
N PRO A 38 3.55 0.30 4.53
CA PRO A 38 2.91 -0.05 3.26
C PRO A 38 2.31 1.21 2.63
N ASP A 39 1.78 1.11 1.41
CA ASP A 39 1.00 2.21 0.81
C ASP A 39 -0.46 2.20 1.32
N VAL A 40 -1.04 1.01 1.50
CA VAL A 40 -2.40 0.79 2.00
C VAL A 40 -2.40 -0.26 3.11
N LEU A 41 -3.16 0.03 4.18
CA LEU A 41 -3.48 -0.92 5.24
C LEU A 41 -4.98 -1.20 5.23
N GLY A 42 -5.37 -2.46 5.29
CA GLY A 42 -6.77 -2.87 5.36
C GLY A 42 -7.00 -3.98 6.37
N GLY A 43 -8.20 -4.04 6.95
CA GLY A 43 -8.58 -5.14 7.83
C GLY A 43 -10.10 -5.31 7.95
N ASN A 44 -10.56 -6.54 8.16
CA ASN A 44 -11.98 -6.84 8.37
C ASN A 44 -12.27 -7.54 9.71
N GLY A 45 -11.33 -7.44 10.65
CA GLY A 45 -11.39 -8.11 11.96
C GLY A 45 -10.98 -9.58 11.96
N LYS A 46 -10.72 -10.17 10.79
CA LYS A 46 -10.18 -11.54 10.64
C LYS A 46 -8.90 -11.57 9.81
N ILE A 47 -8.89 -10.82 8.73
CA ILE A 47 -7.75 -10.68 7.81
C ILE A 47 -7.27 -9.24 7.88
N TYR A 48 -5.96 -9.08 7.99
CA TYR A 48 -5.26 -7.79 7.93
C TYR A 48 -4.29 -7.82 6.76
N LEU A 49 -4.25 -6.75 5.97
CA LEU A 49 -3.52 -6.64 4.72
C LEU A 49 -2.65 -5.39 4.75
N ALA A 50 -1.34 -5.58 4.59
CA ALA A 50 -0.41 -4.52 4.24
C ALA A 50 -0.10 -4.62 2.73
N ILE A 51 -0.31 -3.54 1.99
CA ILE A 51 -0.26 -3.56 0.53
C ILE A 51 0.64 -2.44 0.01
N GLU A 52 1.63 -2.80 -0.80
CA GLU A 52 2.33 -1.86 -1.68
C GLU A 52 1.59 -1.78 -3.02
N VAL A 53 1.22 -0.57 -3.44
CA VAL A 53 0.41 -0.34 -4.64
C VAL A 53 1.32 -0.03 -5.81
N LYS A 54 1.15 -0.79 -6.90
CA LYS A 54 1.81 -0.52 -8.18
C LYS A 54 0.79 -0.53 -9.31
N SER A 55 0.95 0.39 -10.24
CA SER A 55 0.24 0.39 -11.52
C SER A 55 1.26 0.45 -12.65
N THR A 56 1.02 -0.34 -13.71
CA THR A 56 1.83 -0.33 -14.92
C THR A 56 0.92 -0.55 -16.13
N LYS A 57 1.33 -0.01 -17.28
CA LYS A 57 0.72 -0.33 -18.59
C LYS A 57 1.51 -1.38 -19.35
N GLN A 58 2.66 -1.79 -18.81
CA GLN A 58 3.53 -2.82 -19.38
C GLN A 58 3.07 -4.20 -18.88
N ASP A 59 3.57 -5.24 -19.55
CA ASP A 59 3.38 -6.64 -19.16
C ASP A 59 4.27 -7.07 -17.98
N HIS A 60 5.24 -6.24 -17.60
CA HIS A 60 6.15 -6.47 -16.50
C HIS A 60 6.32 -5.23 -15.61
N ILE A 61 6.79 -5.47 -14.38
CA ILE A 61 7.22 -4.43 -13.44
C ILE A 61 8.40 -4.94 -12.63
N TYR A 62 9.37 -4.07 -12.37
CA TYR A 62 10.46 -4.33 -11.44
C TYR A 62 10.12 -3.70 -10.08
N ILE A 63 10.40 -4.44 -9.02
CA ILE A 63 10.17 -3.99 -7.64
C ILE A 63 11.51 -4.08 -6.92
N ASP A 64 11.91 -2.97 -6.30
CA ASP A 64 13.16 -2.91 -5.53
C ASP A 64 13.10 -3.85 -4.33
N ASN A 65 14.18 -4.59 -4.09
CA ASN A 65 14.25 -5.56 -3.00
C ASN A 65 14.04 -4.92 -1.61
N GLU A 66 14.49 -3.67 -1.43
CA GLU A 66 14.26 -2.89 -0.21
C GLU A 66 12.76 -2.70 0.06
N LYS A 67 11.95 -2.41 -0.98
CA LYS A 67 10.50 -2.28 -0.85
C LYS A 67 9.85 -3.58 -0.40
N ILE A 68 10.30 -4.71 -0.95
CA ILE A 68 9.80 -6.04 -0.55
C ILE A 68 10.15 -6.32 0.91
N THR A 69 11.42 -6.09 1.28
CA THR A 69 11.93 -6.34 2.64
C THR A 69 11.18 -5.50 3.67
N ASN A 70 10.99 -4.20 3.38
CA ASN A 70 10.25 -3.29 4.25
C ASN A 70 8.79 -3.70 4.41
N LEU A 71 8.12 -4.11 3.32
CA LEU A 71 6.73 -4.56 3.40
C LEU A 71 6.59 -5.83 4.26
N ILE A 72 7.52 -6.78 4.11
CA ILE A 72 7.58 -7.99 4.94
C ILE A 72 7.81 -7.61 6.40
N GLU A 73 8.77 -6.73 6.69
CA GLU A 73 9.07 -6.28 8.05
C GLU A 73 7.84 -5.66 8.72
N PHE A 74 7.09 -4.80 8.01
CA PHE A 74 5.85 -4.21 8.52
C PHE A 74 4.73 -5.23 8.76
N SER A 75 4.71 -6.34 8.00
CA SER A 75 3.63 -7.32 8.03
C SER A 75 3.76 -8.38 9.13
N ASN A 76 4.89 -8.42 9.84
CA ASN A 76 5.15 -9.34 10.96
C ASN A 76 4.53 -8.84 12.27
#